data_AF-A0A3M2CP08-F1
#
_entry.id   AF-A0A3M2CP08-F1
#
_cell.length_a   1.000
_cell.length_b   1.000
_cell.length_c   1.000
_cell.angle_alpha   90.00
_cell.angle_beta   90.00
_cell.angle_gamma   90.00
#
_symmetry.space_group_name_H-M   'P 1'
#
loop_
_entity.id
_entity.type
_entity.pdbx_description
1 polymer ?
#
loop_
_entity_poly.entity_id
_entity_poly.type
_entity_poly.pdbx_seq_one_letter_code
_entity_poly.pdbx_strand_id
1 'polypeptide(L)'
;MVLCSRRLSLGHQSFQPRLIVRFPAKFEKHCKTAQVPRFLGVMHRNPKVVSFFRLVLVLIASAIVWSGCKDKDLFVFRLDHSVNVFYPSPKWPDAKRLTPPEREVYERYGKPTAFRVLWTPSGQIRLRRELELAFDKKLKTIPPYTWVYVDKGKEIVFRGASYEEIPLSDQIRLVLKYGDPEDVRDLGAGTVEWMYFSVGKLYRLKNGRIVDTKDFPAMGKFIKD
;
A
#
# COMPACT_ATOMS: atom_id res chain seq x y z
N MET A 1 61.74 14.45 -11.48
CA MET A 1 61.96 13.00 -11.25
C MET A 1 60.62 12.39 -10.88
N VAL A 2 60.08 11.60 -11.82
CA VAL A 2 58.98 10.61 -11.79
C VAL A 2 57.82 10.78 -10.80
N LEU A 3 56.69 11.24 -11.36
CA LEU A 3 55.31 10.97 -10.91
C LEU A 3 54.99 9.47 -11.04
N CYS A 4 54.37 8.87 -10.03
CA CYS A 4 53.75 7.55 -10.14
C CYS A 4 52.27 7.62 -9.79
N SER A 5 51.47 7.82 -10.84
CA SER A 5 50.01 7.76 -10.83
C SER A 5 49.58 6.31 -11.04
N ARG A 6 48.94 5.68 -10.04
CA ARG A 6 48.28 4.38 -10.22
C ARG A 6 46.80 4.58 -10.49
N ARG A 7 46.46 4.36 -11.76
CA ARG A 7 45.12 4.27 -12.35
C ARG A 7 44.56 2.88 -12.04
N LEU A 8 43.54 2.78 -11.19
CA LEU A 8 42.75 1.55 -11.02
C LEU A 8 41.49 1.68 -11.86
N SER A 9 41.53 1.02 -13.02
CA SER A 9 40.39 0.75 -13.89
C SER A 9 39.67 -0.50 -13.37
N LEU A 10 38.48 -0.36 -12.81
CA LEU A 10 37.58 -1.48 -12.57
C LEU A 10 36.43 -1.42 -13.58
N GLY A 11 36.36 -2.48 -14.37
CA GLY A 11 35.48 -2.63 -15.51
C GLY A 11 34.00 -2.68 -15.14
N HIS A 12 33.20 -2.09 -16.02
CA HIS A 12 31.76 -2.30 -16.12
C HIS A 12 31.46 -3.78 -16.39
N GLN A 13 30.85 -4.47 -15.41
CA GLN A 13 30.07 -5.68 -15.65
C GLN A 13 28.60 -5.37 -15.43
N SER A 14 27.84 -5.30 -16.53
CA SER A 14 26.38 -5.24 -16.53
C SER A 14 25.82 -6.59 -16.07
N PHE A 15 25.50 -6.73 -14.80
CA PHE A 15 24.70 -7.85 -14.30
C PHE A 15 23.22 -7.48 -14.44
N GLN A 16 22.54 -8.09 -15.40
CA GLN A 16 21.07 -8.11 -15.49
C GLN A 16 20.55 -9.28 -14.65
N PRO A 17 19.91 -9.08 -13.49
CA PRO A 17 19.23 -10.18 -12.82
C PRO A 17 17.92 -10.49 -13.57
N ARG A 18 17.91 -11.60 -14.30
CA ARG A 18 16.66 -12.25 -14.72
C ARG A 18 15.90 -12.68 -13.47
N LEU A 19 14.75 -12.08 -13.25
CA LEU A 19 13.80 -12.45 -12.21
C LEU A 19 13.24 -13.85 -12.53
N ILE A 20 13.83 -14.90 -11.95
CA ILE A 20 13.28 -16.25 -11.97
C ILE A 20 12.16 -16.30 -10.92
N VAL A 21 10.91 -16.26 -11.38
CA VAL A 21 9.73 -16.52 -10.55
C VAL A 21 9.74 -18.00 -10.17
N ARG A 22 10.29 -18.33 -8.99
CA ARG A 22 10.06 -19.62 -8.35
C ARG A 22 8.79 -19.54 -7.52
N PHE A 23 7.74 -20.24 -7.97
CA PHE A 23 6.55 -20.47 -7.17
C PHE A 23 6.90 -21.42 -6.00
N PRO A 24 6.62 -21.05 -4.74
CA PRO A 24 6.75 -21.98 -3.64
C PRO A 24 5.62 -23.01 -3.70
N ALA A 25 6.01 -24.27 -3.87
CA ALA A 25 5.19 -25.44 -3.61
C ALA A 25 4.86 -25.51 -2.11
N LYS A 26 3.69 -24.99 -1.72
CA LYS A 26 2.98 -25.36 -0.48
C LYS A 26 1.59 -24.71 -0.45
N PHE A 27 0.65 -25.31 -1.17
CA PHE A 27 -0.78 -25.22 -0.87
C PHE A 27 -1.30 -26.65 -0.72
N GLU A 28 -0.82 -27.29 0.34
CA GLU A 28 -1.41 -28.51 0.86
C GLU A 28 -2.17 -28.13 2.13
N LYS A 29 -3.35 -28.74 2.31
CA LYS A 29 -4.24 -28.73 3.48
C LYS A 29 -5.36 -27.69 3.45
N HIS A 30 -6.40 -28.03 2.70
CA HIS A 30 -7.77 -28.30 3.22
C HIS A 30 -8.81 -28.24 2.09
N CYS A 31 -8.66 -29.07 1.06
CA CYS A 31 -9.83 -29.59 0.36
C CYS A 31 -10.29 -30.82 1.15
N LYS A 32 -11.39 -30.69 1.91
CA LYS A 32 -12.12 -31.86 2.40
C LYS A 32 -12.58 -32.62 1.16
N THR A 33 -11.99 -33.78 0.94
CA THR A 33 -12.35 -34.74 -0.08
C THR A 33 -13.82 -35.09 0.10
N ALA A 34 -14.69 -34.54 -0.73
CA ALA A 34 -16.04 -35.04 -0.86
C ALA A 34 -15.93 -36.49 -1.37
N GLN A 35 -16.35 -37.45 -0.56
CA GLN A 35 -16.51 -38.84 -0.97
C GLN A 35 -17.52 -38.86 -2.13
N VAL A 36 -17.02 -39.08 -3.34
CA VAL A 36 -17.85 -39.33 -4.51
C VAL A 36 -18.40 -40.76 -4.39
N PRO A 37 -19.72 -40.97 -4.27
CA PRO A 37 -20.27 -42.31 -4.27
C PRO A 37 -20.01 -43.00 -5.61
N ARG A 38 -19.37 -44.17 -5.57
CA ARG A 38 -19.18 -45.04 -6.73
C ARG A 38 -20.52 -45.69 -7.10
N PHE A 39 -21.33 -45.01 -7.89
CA PHE A 39 -22.42 -45.64 -8.65
C PHE A 39 -21.90 -45.99 -10.05
N LEU A 40 -21.34 -47.19 -10.19
CA LEU A 40 -21.03 -47.81 -11.48
C LEU A 40 -22.27 -48.58 -11.95
N GLY A 41 -23.25 -47.83 -12.45
CA GLY A 41 -24.33 -48.38 -13.26
C GLY A 41 -23.87 -48.46 -14.72
N VAL A 42 -23.81 -49.67 -15.27
CA VAL A 42 -23.51 -49.92 -16.69
C VAL A 42 -24.67 -49.36 -17.53
N MET A 43 -24.56 -48.10 -17.93
CA MET A 43 -25.47 -47.51 -18.91
C MET A 43 -24.97 -47.81 -20.32
N HIS A 44 -25.84 -48.48 -21.08
CA HIS A 44 -25.70 -48.73 -22.51
C HIS A 44 -25.40 -47.41 -23.25
N ARG A 45 -24.23 -47.33 -23.88
CA ARG A 45 -23.69 -46.10 -24.50
C ARG A 45 -24.52 -45.68 -25.70
N ASN A 46 -25.42 -44.73 -25.51
CA ASN A 46 -25.99 -43.95 -26.59
C ASN A 46 -25.06 -42.74 -26.84
N PRO A 47 -24.33 -42.67 -27.96
CA PRO A 47 -23.22 -41.72 -28.16
C PRO A 47 -23.66 -40.24 -28.09
N LYS A 48 -24.94 -39.96 -28.33
CA LYS A 48 -25.52 -38.61 -28.23
C LYS A 48 -25.61 -38.10 -26.79
N VAL A 49 -25.82 -38.98 -25.81
CA VAL A 49 -25.99 -38.59 -24.38
C VAL A 49 -24.66 -38.27 -23.71
N VAL A 50 -23.59 -38.97 -24.10
CA VAL A 50 -22.23 -38.76 -23.56
C VAL A 50 -21.65 -37.39 -23.97
N SER A 51 -22.02 -36.89 -25.15
CA SER A 51 -21.58 -35.59 -25.65
C SER A 51 -22.20 -34.43 -24.86
N PHE A 52 -23.49 -34.51 -24.54
CA PHE A 52 -24.21 -33.47 -23.81
C PHE A 52 -23.68 -33.28 -22.38
N PHE A 53 -23.41 -34.38 -21.66
CA PHE A 53 -22.87 -34.33 -20.30
C PHE A 53 -21.47 -33.68 -20.22
N ARG A 54 -20.62 -33.88 -21.24
CA ARG A 54 -19.30 -33.23 -21.30
C ARG A 54 -19.43 -31.72 -21.47
N LEU A 55 -20.38 -31.27 -22.28
CA LEU A 55 -20.63 -29.84 -22.54
C LEU A 55 -21.12 -29.10 -21.28
N VAL A 56 -22.03 -29.73 -20.52
CA VAL A 56 -22.54 -29.20 -19.25
C VAL A 56 -21.43 -29.09 -18.20
N LEU A 57 -20.56 -30.10 -18.09
CA LEU A 57 -19.42 -30.07 -17.17
C LEU A 57 -18.41 -28.95 -17.49
N VAL A 58 -18.13 -28.69 -18.76
CA VAL A 58 -17.26 -27.58 -19.18
C VAL A 58 -17.90 -26.22 -18.87
N LEU A 59 -19.22 -26.07 -19.03
CA LEU A 59 -19.95 -24.86 -18.67
C LEU A 59 -19.96 -24.60 -17.16
N ILE A 60 -20.13 -25.64 -16.34
CA ILE A 60 -20.08 -25.50 -14.87
C ILE A 60 -18.65 -25.18 -14.39
N ALA A 61 -17.64 -25.84 -14.94
CA ALA A 61 -16.24 -25.57 -14.60
C ALA A 61 -15.82 -24.13 -14.97
N SER A 62 -16.25 -23.63 -16.13
CA SER A 62 -15.98 -22.24 -16.54
C SER A 62 -16.73 -21.21 -15.70
N ALA A 63 -17.94 -21.51 -15.22
CA ALA A 63 -18.66 -20.65 -14.28
C ALA A 63 -17.97 -20.55 -12.89
N ILE A 64 -17.36 -21.64 -12.41
CA ILE A 64 -16.64 -21.67 -11.13
C ILE A 64 -15.30 -20.92 -11.21
N VAL A 65 -14.65 -20.90 -12.38
CA VAL A 65 -13.41 -20.12 -12.57
C VAL A 65 -13.69 -18.62 -12.64
N TRP A 66 -14.88 -18.20 -13.10
CA TRP A 66 -15.24 -16.78 -13.18
C TRP A 66 -15.65 -16.15 -11.83
N SER A 67 -16.06 -16.96 -10.86
CA SER A 67 -16.36 -16.51 -9.50
C SER A 67 -15.11 -16.40 -8.60
N GLY A 68 -13.91 -16.62 -9.15
CA GLY A 68 -12.64 -16.28 -8.51
C GLY A 68 -12.60 -14.80 -8.17
N CYS A 69 -12.80 -14.51 -6.87
CA CYS A 69 -12.86 -13.20 -6.26
C CYS A 69 -11.97 -12.16 -6.94
N LYS A 70 -12.59 -11.25 -7.68
CA LYS A 70 -12.03 -9.90 -7.85
C LYS A 70 -12.09 -9.23 -6.49
N ASP A 71 -11.06 -9.47 -5.67
CA ASP A 71 -10.80 -8.65 -4.51
C ASP A 71 -10.82 -7.19 -4.98
N LYS A 72 -11.85 -6.47 -4.56
CA LYS A 72 -12.04 -5.09 -4.95
C LYS A 72 -10.96 -4.31 -4.20
N ASP A 73 -9.95 -3.86 -4.93
CA ASP A 73 -8.99 -2.89 -4.41
C ASP A 73 -9.76 -1.62 -4.01
N LEU A 74 -10.18 -1.57 -2.75
CA LEU A 74 -10.85 -0.42 -2.14
C LEU A 74 -9.87 0.72 -1.88
N PHE A 75 -8.58 0.44 -1.96
CA PHE A 75 -7.49 1.36 -1.67
C PHE A 75 -6.51 1.38 -2.83
N VAL A 76 -5.92 2.56 -3.06
CA VAL A 76 -4.87 2.77 -4.06
C VAL A 76 -3.61 3.18 -3.32
N PHE A 77 -2.62 2.29 -3.31
CA PHE A 77 -1.30 2.54 -2.74
C PHE A 77 -0.38 3.11 -3.82
N ARG A 78 0.09 4.34 -3.63
CA ARG A 78 1.10 4.98 -4.48
C ARG A 78 2.43 4.97 -3.75
N LEU A 79 3.03 3.79 -3.70
CA LEU A 79 4.25 3.54 -2.91
C LEU A 79 5.44 4.35 -3.42
N ASP A 80 5.41 4.84 -4.65
CA ASP A 80 6.37 5.78 -5.23
C ASP A 80 6.27 7.17 -4.59
N HIS A 81 5.05 7.61 -4.25
CA HIS A 81 4.76 8.90 -3.63
C HIS A 81 4.94 8.87 -2.12
N SER A 82 4.29 7.94 -1.41
CA SER A 82 4.40 7.85 0.05
C SER A 82 4.06 6.46 0.57
N VAL A 83 4.73 6.05 1.65
CA VAL A 83 4.41 4.86 2.45
C VAL A 83 3.52 5.19 3.67
N ASN A 84 3.28 6.47 3.94
CA ASN A 84 2.51 6.92 5.10
C ASN A 84 1.08 7.29 4.76
N VAL A 85 0.77 7.49 3.48
CA VAL A 85 -0.59 7.79 3.01
C VAL A 85 -0.99 6.90 1.84
N PHE A 86 -2.27 6.56 1.79
CA PHE A 86 -2.89 5.87 0.66
C PHE A 86 -4.25 6.48 0.34
N TYR A 87 -4.79 6.19 -0.84
CA TYR A 87 -5.95 6.90 -1.37
C TYR A 87 -7.16 5.98 -1.49
N PRO A 88 -8.38 6.50 -1.31
CA PRO A 88 -9.58 5.74 -1.58
C PRO A 88 -9.75 5.48 -3.08
N SER A 89 -10.02 4.23 -3.45
CA SER A 89 -10.37 3.81 -4.81
C SER A 89 -11.65 4.48 -5.30
N PRO A 90 -11.92 4.55 -6.61
CA PRO A 90 -13.24 4.93 -7.13
C PRO A 90 -14.38 4.07 -6.59
N LYS A 91 -14.11 2.82 -6.21
CA LYS A 91 -15.09 1.88 -5.63
C LYS A 91 -15.26 2.03 -4.11
N TRP A 92 -14.54 2.95 -3.48
CA TRP A 92 -14.63 3.22 -2.04
C TRP A 92 -15.72 4.28 -1.77
N PRO A 93 -16.54 4.13 -0.71
CA PRO A 93 -16.52 3.05 0.27
C PRO A 93 -17.35 1.83 -0.13
N ASP A 94 -17.04 0.68 0.45
CA ASP A 94 -17.99 -0.43 0.54
C ASP A 94 -18.85 -0.21 1.79
N ALA A 95 -20.08 0.29 1.61
CA ALA A 95 -20.97 0.66 2.71
C ALA A 95 -21.23 -0.49 3.71
N LYS A 96 -21.11 -1.75 3.26
CA LYS A 96 -21.29 -2.93 4.13
C LYS A 96 -20.08 -3.19 5.04
N ARG A 97 -18.93 -2.60 4.72
CA ARG A 97 -17.67 -2.79 5.46
C ARG A 97 -17.36 -1.65 6.42
N LEU A 98 -18.08 -0.53 6.34
CA LEU A 98 -17.93 0.57 7.28
C LEU A 98 -18.53 0.22 8.64
N THR A 99 -17.73 0.44 9.68
CA THR A 99 -18.19 0.43 11.07
C THR A 99 -19.20 1.57 11.31
N PRO A 100 -20.02 1.51 12.38
CA PRO A 100 -20.94 2.60 12.71
C PRO A 100 -20.30 4.00 12.76
N PRO A 101 -19.16 4.24 13.45
CA PRO A 101 -18.53 5.56 13.46
C PRO A 101 -17.99 5.98 12.08
N GLU A 102 -17.43 5.06 11.29
CA GLU A 102 -16.99 5.35 9.93
C GLU A 102 -18.16 5.74 9.02
N ARG A 103 -19.32 5.12 9.20
CA ARG A 103 -20.52 5.46 8.46
C ARG A 103 -21.01 6.86 8.80
N GLU A 104 -21.05 7.21 10.09
CA GLU A 104 -21.42 8.57 10.53
C GLU A 104 -20.49 9.64 9.95
N VAL A 105 -19.17 9.39 10.01
CA VAL A 105 -18.15 10.29 9.45
C VAL A 105 -18.31 10.41 7.94
N TYR A 106 -18.58 9.30 7.24
CA TYR A 106 -18.81 9.30 5.80
C TYR A 106 -20.09 10.03 5.42
N GLU A 107 -21.18 9.87 6.17
CA GLU A 107 -22.43 10.61 5.95
C GLU A 107 -22.24 12.12 6.17
N ARG A 108 -21.41 12.51 7.16
CA ARG A 108 -21.15 13.92 7.49
C ARG A 108 -20.19 14.60 6.53
N TYR A 109 -19.08 13.95 6.19
CA TYR A 109 -17.97 14.56 5.46
C TYR A 109 -17.76 13.99 4.05
N GLY A 110 -18.44 12.92 3.70
CA GLY A 110 -18.25 12.22 2.45
C GLY A 110 -16.91 11.48 2.39
N LYS A 111 -16.42 11.34 1.17
CA LYS A 111 -15.18 10.62 0.87
C LYS A 111 -13.95 11.38 1.37
N PRO A 112 -13.04 10.76 2.15
CA PRO A 112 -11.82 11.41 2.58
C PRO A 112 -10.88 11.64 1.40
N THR A 113 -9.99 12.62 1.52
CA THR A 113 -8.95 12.90 0.53
C THR A 113 -7.93 11.76 0.48
N ALA A 114 -7.52 11.28 1.66
CA ALA A 114 -6.55 10.21 1.82
C ALA A 114 -6.76 9.50 3.16
N PHE A 115 -6.03 8.41 3.34
CA PHE A 115 -5.87 7.70 4.59
C PHE A 115 -4.43 7.80 5.05
N ARG A 116 -4.18 8.07 6.32
CA ARG A 116 -2.83 8.08 6.90
C ARG A 116 -2.63 6.82 7.72
N VAL A 117 -1.56 6.09 7.42
CA VAL A 117 -1.16 4.88 8.15
C VAL A 117 -0.51 5.27 9.48
N LEU A 118 -0.91 4.60 10.56
CA LEU A 118 -0.31 4.73 11.87
C LEU A 118 0.68 3.58 12.10
N TRP A 119 1.92 3.77 11.64
CA TRP A 119 2.99 2.78 11.81
C TRP A 119 3.41 2.59 13.26
N THR A 120 3.22 3.62 14.09
CA THR A 120 3.45 3.58 15.53
C THR A 120 2.22 4.07 16.28
N PRO A 121 2.05 3.70 17.56
CA PRO A 121 0.98 4.26 18.40
C PRO A 121 1.06 5.79 18.54
N SER A 122 2.27 6.36 18.43
CA SER A 122 2.49 7.82 18.43
C SER A 122 2.08 8.50 17.12
N GLY A 123 1.78 7.75 16.06
CA GLY A 123 1.45 8.27 14.74
C GLY A 123 2.63 8.94 14.03
N GLN A 124 3.88 8.72 14.45
CA GLN A 124 5.03 9.33 13.80
C GLN A 124 5.14 8.87 12.35
N ILE A 125 5.43 9.82 11.45
CA ILE A 125 5.71 9.54 10.04
C ILE A 125 7.02 8.77 9.94
N ARG A 126 7.01 7.70 9.15
CA ARG A 126 8.15 6.81 8.97
C ARG A 126 8.75 7.00 7.58
N LEU A 127 10.07 6.98 7.50
CA LEU A 127 10.76 7.02 6.21
C LEU A 127 10.65 5.66 5.51
N ARG A 128 10.63 5.64 4.18
CA ARG A 128 10.58 4.40 3.39
C ARG A 128 11.67 3.41 3.82
N ARG A 129 12.91 3.89 4.01
CA ARG A 129 14.07 3.10 4.48
C ARG A 129 13.85 2.41 5.82
N GLU A 130 13.03 2.99 6.70
CA GLU A 130 12.73 2.40 8.02
C GLU A 130 11.73 1.26 7.92
N LEU A 131 10.97 1.19 6.82
CA LEU A 131 9.90 0.22 6.61
C LEU A 131 10.26 -0.88 5.61
N GLU A 132 11.44 -0.85 4.98
CA GLU A 132 11.88 -1.88 4.01
C GLU A 132 11.72 -3.30 4.59
N LEU A 133 12.23 -3.52 5.80
CA LEU A 133 12.11 -4.81 6.51
C LEU A 133 10.65 -5.19 6.85
N ALA A 134 9.76 -4.21 7.00
CA ALA A 134 8.34 -4.46 7.27
C ALA A 134 7.60 -4.88 5.99
N PHE A 135 7.97 -4.31 4.85
CA PHE A 135 7.41 -4.68 3.55
C PHE A 135 7.87 -6.07 3.09
N ASP A 136 9.11 -6.46 3.37
CA ASP A 136 9.64 -7.79 3.04
C ASP A 136 8.84 -8.93 3.70
N LYS A 137 8.26 -8.67 4.87
CA LYS A 137 7.51 -9.66 5.64
C LYS A 137 6.08 -9.94 5.13
N LYS A 138 5.66 -9.38 3.99
CA LYS A 138 4.29 -9.49 3.46
C LYS A 138 3.24 -9.19 4.54
N LEU A 139 3.01 -7.91 4.82
CA LEU A 139 1.95 -7.47 5.72
C LEU A 139 0.61 -8.11 5.32
N LYS A 140 0.08 -8.99 6.18
CA LYS A 140 -1.22 -9.66 5.95
C LYS A 140 -2.41 -8.74 6.21
N THR A 141 -2.21 -7.70 7.01
CA THR A 141 -3.26 -6.77 7.47
C THR A 141 -2.76 -5.34 7.33
N ILE A 142 -3.64 -4.45 6.87
CA ILE A 142 -3.37 -3.01 6.81
C ILE A 142 -3.22 -2.51 8.25
N PRO A 143 -2.16 -1.76 8.60
CA PRO A 143 -2.02 -1.16 9.93
C PRO A 143 -3.20 -0.22 10.24
N PRO A 144 -3.43 0.14 11.51
CA PRO A 144 -4.40 1.16 11.86
C PRO A 144 -4.18 2.44 11.05
N TYR A 145 -5.25 3.11 10.64
CA TYR A 145 -5.17 4.31 9.83
C TYR A 145 -6.27 5.30 10.20
N THR A 146 -6.05 6.56 9.81
CA THR A 146 -6.98 7.68 10.03
C THR A 146 -7.50 8.20 8.69
N TRP A 147 -8.62 8.93 8.71
CA TRP A 147 -9.17 9.55 7.51
C TRP A 147 -8.78 11.02 7.45
N VAL A 148 -8.23 11.45 6.32
CA VAL A 148 -7.72 12.81 6.14
C VAL A 148 -8.62 13.59 5.19
N TYR A 149 -9.12 14.73 5.65
CA TYR A 149 -9.95 15.67 4.89
C TYR A 149 -9.21 16.99 4.72
N VAL A 150 -8.52 17.15 3.59
CA VAL A 150 -7.64 18.30 3.34
C VAL A 150 -8.44 19.59 3.22
N ASP A 151 -9.57 19.54 2.51
CA ASP A 151 -10.48 20.67 2.30
C ASP A 151 -11.11 21.18 3.62
N LYS A 152 -11.31 20.27 4.58
CA LYS A 152 -11.82 20.61 5.92
C LYS A 152 -10.71 20.93 6.92
N GLY A 153 -9.45 20.68 6.58
CA GLY A 153 -8.32 20.85 7.49
C GLY A 153 -8.39 19.95 8.73
N LYS A 154 -8.96 18.74 8.59
CA LYS A 154 -9.17 17.79 9.69
C LYS A 154 -8.65 16.40 9.38
N GLU A 155 -8.32 15.68 10.44
CA GLU A 155 -8.03 14.26 10.43
C GLU A 155 -8.94 13.57 11.45
N ILE A 156 -9.49 12.42 11.07
CA ILE A 156 -10.44 11.65 11.88
C ILE A 156 -9.74 10.40 12.38
N VAL A 157 -9.63 10.28 13.70
CA VAL A 157 -9.01 9.15 14.39
C VAL A 157 -10.10 8.26 14.96
N PHE A 158 -10.20 7.03 14.45
CA PHE A 158 -11.18 6.06 14.95
C PHE A 158 -10.65 5.33 16.19
N ARG A 159 -11.47 5.25 17.24
CA ARG A 159 -11.16 4.60 18.51
C ARG A 159 -12.28 3.62 18.88
N GLY A 160 -12.31 2.48 18.20
CA GLY A 160 -13.33 1.46 18.42
C GLY A 160 -14.72 1.94 17.99
N ALA A 161 -15.60 2.24 18.95
CA ALA A 161 -16.97 2.67 18.69
C ALA A 161 -17.13 4.19 18.56
N SER A 162 -16.07 4.97 18.77
CA SER A 162 -16.07 6.43 18.64
C SER A 162 -15.00 6.91 17.65
N TYR A 163 -15.04 8.20 17.33
CA TYR A 163 -14.01 8.88 16.58
C TYR A 163 -13.69 10.24 17.21
N GLU A 164 -12.48 10.72 16.92
CA GLU A 164 -11.97 12.01 17.37
C GLU A 164 -11.60 12.85 16.14
N GLU A 165 -12.03 14.09 16.11
CA GLU A 165 -11.63 15.05 15.08
C GLU A 165 -10.43 15.85 15.59
N ILE A 166 -9.29 15.71 14.91
CA ILE A 166 -8.09 16.48 15.22
C ILE A 166 -7.77 17.45 14.07
N PRO A 167 -7.20 18.63 14.36
CA PRO A 167 -6.70 19.52 13.31
C PRO A 167 -5.65 18.83 12.44
N LEU A 168 -5.76 19.00 11.12
CA LEU A 168 -4.79 18.44 10.18
C LEU A 168 -3.43 19.13 10.37
N SER A 169 -2.40 18.36 10.68
CA SER A 169 -1.05 18.90 10.86
C SER A 169 -0.41 19.28 9.53
N ASP A 170 0.48 20.28 9.56
CA ASP A 170 1.21 20.70 8.36
C ASP A 170 2.13 19.59 7.87
N GLN A 171 2.63 18.75 8.77
CA GLN A 171 3.40 17.56 8.42
C GLN A 171 2.63 16.64 7.47
N ILE A 172 1.35 16.36 7.73
CA ILE A 172 0.54 15.52 6.84
C ILE A 172 0.23 16.24 5.53
N ARG A 173 0.03 17.56 5.56
CA ARG A 173 -0.14 18.36 4.33
C ARG A 173 1.10 18.29 3.44
N LEU A 174 2.31 18.33 4.03
CA LEU A 174 3.56 18.17 3.29
C LEU A 174 3.68 16.76 2.69
N VAL A 175 3.34 15.71 3.45
CA VAL A 175 3.37 14.33 2.93
C VAL A 175 2.38 14.14 1.78
N LEU A 176 1.17 14.69 1.89
CA LEU A 176 0.19 14.61 0.81
C LEU A 176 0.66 15.35 -0.45
N LYS A 177 1.30 16.51 -0.26
CA LYS A 177 1.75 17.37 -1.36
C LYS A 177 3.01 16.86 -2.07
N TYR A 178 4.02 16.44 -1.31
CA TYR A 178 5.36 16.14 -1.83
C TYR A 178 5.76 14.67 -1.70
N GLY A 179 5.00 13.87 -0.95
CA GLY A 179 5.39 12.51 -0.59
C GLY A 179 6.19 12.45 0.70
N ASP A 180 6.83 11.32 0.96
CA ASP A 180 7.71 11.19 2.13
C ASP A 180 8.97 12.05 1.97
N PRO A 181 9.46 12.72 3.02
CA PRO A 181 10.71 13.48 2.94
C PRO A 181 11.90 12.56 2.65
N GLU A 182 12.83 13.03 1.84
CA GLU A 182 14.03 12.29 1.48
C GLU A 182 15.06 12.23 2.62
N ASP A 183 15.12 13.27 3.45
CA ASP A 183 15.91 13.34 4.68
C ASP A 183 15.15 14.03 5.81
N VAL A 184 15.36 13.55 7.05
CA VAL A 184 14.74 14.08 8.26
C VAL A 184 15.82 14.19 9.33
N ARG A 185 16.00 15.40 9.87
CA ARG A 185 16.97 15.69 10.94
C ARG A 185 16.24 16.12 12.19
N ASP A 186 16.53 15.48 13.31
CA ASP A 186 16.04 15.89 14.62
C ASP A 186 16.95 17.00 15.17
N LEU A 187 16.37 18.17 15.45
CA LEU A 187 17.08 19.31 16.04
C LEU A 187 16.86 19.40 17.55
N GLY A 188 16.11 18.46 18.14
CA GLY A 188 15.75 18.44 19.55
C GLY A 188 14.54 19.29 19.89
N ALA A 189 14.04 19.15 21.13
CA ALA A 189 12.89 19.88 21.66
C ALA A 189 11.62 19.82 20.79
N GLY A 190 11.39 18.67 20.14
CA GLY A 190 10.25 18.47 19.23
C GLY A 190 10.34 19.21 17.90
N THR A 191 11.54 19.68 17.55
CA THR A 191 11.82 20.36 16.28
C THR A 191 12.52 19.40 15.32
N VAL A 192 11.96 19.24 14.13
CA VAL A 192 12.53 18.41 13.07
C VAL A 192 12.67 19.21 11.79
N GLU A 193 13.68 18.90 11.00
CA GLU A 193 13.92 19.48 9.68
C GLU A 193 13.66 18.42 8.61
N TRP A 194 12.76 18.73 7.69
CA TRP A 194 12.35 17.87 6.60
C TRP A 194 12.86 18.42 5.29
N MET A 195 13.64 17.60 4.57
CA MET A 195 14.26 18.00 3.32
C MET A 195 13.62 17.25 2.16
N TYR A 196 13.14 18.02 1.20
CA TYR A 196 12.59 17.55 -0.07
C TYR A 196 13.51 17.93 -1.23
N PHE A 197 14.54 17.12 -1.47
CA PHE A 197 15.57 17.41 -2.49
C PHE A 197 15.01 17.50 -3.91
N SER A 198 14.02 16.65 -4.22
CA SER A 198 13.38 16.60 -5.54
C SER A 198 12.69 17.89 -5.95
N VAL A 199 12.19 18.67 -4.97
CA VAL A 199 11.49 19.94 -5.19
C VAL A 199 12.25 21.16 -4.65
N GLY A 200 13.42 20.96 -4.05
CA GLY A 200 14.23 22.06 -3.54
C GLY A 200 13.64 22.76 -2.31
N LYS A 201 12.99 22.01 -1.41
CA LYS A 201 12.31 22.57 -0.23
C LYS A 201 12.87 22.01 1.07
N LEU A 202 13.04 22.87 2.07
CA LEU A 202 13.37 22.51 3.44
C LEU A 202 12.31 23.12 4.35
N TYR A 203 11.70 22.29 5.18
CA TYR A 203 10.72 22.71 6.18
C TYR A 203 11.24 22.41 7.57
N ARG A 204 11.27 23.42 8.43
CA ARG A 204 11.46 23.21 9.87
C ARG A 204 10.08 23.09 10.50
N LEU A 205 9.85 21.99 11.21
CA LEU A 205 8.61 21.70 11.88
C LEU A 205 8.83 21.65 13.39
N LYS A 206 7.91 22.23 14.16
CA LYS A 206 7.85 22.07 15.62
C LYS A 206 6.49 21.50 15.99
N ASN A 207 6.48 20.32 16.62
CA ASN A 207 5.25 19.62 16.99
C ASN A 207 4.27 19.46 15.80
N GLY A 208 4.79 19.15 14.61
CA GLY A 208 3.99 18.92 13.39
C GLY A 208 3.47 20.17 12.67
N ARG A 209 3.85 21.38 13.12
CA ARG A 209 3.54 22.67 12.45
C ARG A 209 4.77 23.27 11.81
N ILE A 210 4.63 23.91 10.65
CA ILE A 210 5.75 24.58 9.97
C ILE A 210 6.11 25.86 10.75
N VAL A 211 7.38 26.01 11.10
CA VAL A 211 7.93 27.21 11.73
C VAL A 211 8.90 27.97 10.83
N ASP A 212 9.51 27.31 9.86
CA ASP A 212 10.41 27.93 8.88
C ASP A 212 10.36 27.17 7.55
N THR A 213 10.56 27.87 6.44
CA THR A 213 10.62 27.31 5.10
C THR A 213 11.78 27.93 4.34
N LYS A 214 12.63 27.07 3.77
CA LYS A 214 13.76 27.49 2.95
C LYS A 214 13.72 26.81 1.59
N ASP A 215 13.99 27.60 0.57
CA ASP A 215 14.07 27.15 -0.81
C ASP A 215 15.53 27.00 -1.23
N PHE A 216 15.79 25.99 -2.06
CA PHE A 216 17.09 25.76 -2.69
C PHE A 216 16.88 25.16 -4.10
N PRO A 217 17.89 25.20 -4.98
CA PRO A 217 17.76 24.60 -6.31
C PRO A 217 17.41 23.11 -6.21
N ALA A 218 16.38 22.68 -6.93
CA ALA A 218 15.97 21.27 -6.95
C ALA A 218 17.11 20.40 -7.50
N MET A 219 17.45 19.33 -6.80
CA MET A 219 18.57 18.44 -7.18
C MET A 219 18.15 17.30 -8.12
N GLY A 220 16.94 17.41 -8.70
CA GLY A 220 16.33 16.35 -9.49
C GLY A 220 15.83 15.19 -8.62
N LYS A 221 15.17 14.21 -9.25
CA LYS A 221 14.84 12.96 -8.56
C LYS A 221 16.15 12.21 -8.31
N PHE A 222 16.61 12.17 -7.07
CA PHE A 222 17.58 11.16 -6.65
C PHE A 222 16.92 9.79 -6.88
N ILE A 223 17.27 9.14 -7.98
CA ILE A 223 16.97 7.73 -8.17
C ILE A 223 17.85 7.02 -7.13
N LYS A 224 17.23 6.60 -6.02
CA LYS A 224 17.86 5.65 -5.11
C LYS A 224 17.74 4.29 -5.79
N ASP A 225 18.86 3.82 -6.33
CA ASP A 225 19.04 2.42 -6.75
C ASP A 225 18.88 1.46 -5.56
#